data_AF-A0A2M7ETQ5-F1
#
_entry.id   AF-A0A2M7ETQ5-F1
#
_cell.length_a   1.000
_cell.length_b   1.000
_cell.length_c   1.000
_cell.angle_alpha   90.00
_cell.angle_beta   90.00
_cell.angle_gamma   90.00
#
_symmetry.space_group_name_H-M   'P 1'
#
loop_
_entity.id
_entity.type
_entity.pdbx_description
1 polymer ?
#
loop_
_entity_poly.entity_id
_entity_poly.type
_entity_poly.pdbx_seq_one_letter_code
_entity_poly.pdbx_strand_id
1 'polypeptide(L)'
;MKRMVLPIASVLFVGGLLTSWVSHGTGIVVDDPERNISIPDTHTVPLQVQAAYNNTTMFMRYRWPAERPGIFHDVLVYEDGEWVRHGRGMPGSNPEGFHEDRVAMMLDDGSVPEFSRYGGYITIGAGLAGLTDEAPEEVTKYLPATRNSLGQWDDMAPEDVQARLRAAGYFLDLWHWRGGRSNALGYADDQNVGDHRAGDGGRGTYSTNWDGDLSQPRVMFNPEVAGYRALNWDDIMAGNISQDQVYALTPQASVPFDPDANWQNGDVIPRRMLRLPEGSRGDITTADGVGTWADGYWDVTLSRALDTGAPEDDKILEDLGMYDVAIAIHRNATGGRWHYVSLPQTLGLGREADIEAVRFTGRQPQWGDNWTDVTLFYPGQVTWPFLNSRAHAGAEYIDEGVPVAFRHTPEQLSNYGIEVEFMSEIKRQWLLTMLAGVVLIAGFGVALNRAVSSTKGA
;
A
#
# COMPACT_ATOMS: atom_id res chain seq x y z
N MET A 1 -49.26 -38.60 19.67
CA MET A 1 -47.84 -38.23 19.43
C MET A 1 -47.24 -38.79 18.12
N LYS A 2 -47.54 -40.03 17.67
CA LYS A 2 -46.88 -40.64 16.48
C LYS A 2 -47.10 -39.91 15.13
N ARG A 3 -48.29 -39.33 14.87
CA ARG A 3 -48.60 -38.63 13.61
C ARG A 3 -47.88 -37.29 13.41
N MET A 4 -47.26 -36.72 14.44
CA MET A 4 -46.56 -35.43 14.33
C MET A 4 -45.04 -35.56 14.14
N VAL A 5 -44.45 -36.75 14.28
CA VAL A 5 -42.99 -36.92 14.26
C VAL A 5 -42.38 -36.56 12.89
N LEU A 6 -42.98 -37.04 11.80
CA LEU A 6 -42.50 -36.76 10.45
C LEU A 6 -42.65 -35.28 10.05
N PRO A 7 -43.80 -34.61 10.20
CA PRO A 7 -43.91 -33.19 9.89
C PRO A 7 -43.03 -32.32 10.80
N ILE A 8 -42.87 -32.66 12.09
CA ILE A 8 -41.92 -31.96 12.96
C ILE A 8 -40.47 -32.16 12.48
N ALA A 9 -40.08 -33.39 12.13
CA ALA A 9 -38.73 -33.67 11.62
C ALA A 9 -38.46 -32.96 10.28
N SER A 10 -39.43 -32.90 9.37
CA SER A 10 -39.33 -32.14 8.12
C SER A 10 -39.22 -30.64 8.36
N VAL A 11 -40.00 -30.07 9.28
CA VAL A 11 -39.91 -28.65 9.65
C VAL A 11 -38.56 -28.34 10.30
N LEU A 12 -38.06 -29.19 11.19
CA LEU A 12 -36.74 -29.02 11.80
C LEU A 12 -35.60 -29.19 10.78
N PHE A 13 -35.73 -30.13 9.84
CA PHE A 13 -34.77 -30.33 8.77
C PHE A 13 -34.70 -29.13 7.82
N VAL A 14 -35.85 -28.69 7.31
CA VAL A 14 -35.94 -27.51 6.43
C VAL A 14 -35.50 -26.24 7.18
N GLY A 15 -35.91 -26.09 8.43
CA GLY A 15 -35.47 -24.99 9.30
C GLY A 15 -33.95 -25.01 9.51
N GLY A 16 -33.36 -26.18 9.79
CA GLY A 16 -31.92 -26.34 9.94
C GLY A 16 -31.15 -26.04 8.66
N LEU A 17 -31.65 -26.47 7.50
CA LEU A 17 -31.09 -26.11 6.19
C LEU A 17 -31.16 -24.60 5.94
N LEU A 18 -32.31 -23.98 6.21
CA LEU A 18 -32.49 -22.54 6.03
C LEU A 18 -31.59 -21.72 6.95
N THR A 19 -31.49 -22.08 8.23
CA THR A 19 -30.56 -21.42 9.15
C THR A 19 -29.13 -21.60 8.70
N SER A 20 -28.71 -22.83 8.36
CA SER A 20 -27.37 -23.11 7.85
C SER A 20 -27.07 -22.34 6.56
N TRP A 21 -28.06 -22.18 5.68
CA TRP A 21 -27.93 -21.43 4.44
C TRP A 21 -27.79 -19.93 4.70
N VAL A 22 -28.64 -19.36 5.56
CA VAL A 22 -28.68 -17.92 5.85
C VAL A 22 -27.48 -17.49 6.69
N SER A 23 -26.99 -18.32 7.60
CA SER A 23 -25.82 -18.01 8.43
C SER A 23 -24.50 -18.51 7.84
N HIS A 24 -24.50 -19.06 6.62
CA HIS A 24 -23.28 -19.55 6.01
C HIS A 24 -22.35 -18.38 5.66
N GLY A 25 -21.18 -18.32 6.30
CA GLY A 25 -20.16 -17.31 5.99
C GLY A 25 -20.40 -15.92 6.59
N THR A 26 -21.48 -15.73 7.36
CA THR A 26 -21.75 -14.44 8.01
C THR A 26 -20.82 -14.20 9.20
N GLY A 27 -20.16 -13.04 9.26
CA GLY A 27 -19.39 -12.60 10.42
C GLY A 27 -17.97 -13.16 10.54
N ILE A 28 -17.40 -13.68 9.45
CA ILE A 28 -15.99 -14.13 9.42
C ILE A 28 -15.05 -12.97 9.06
N VAL A 29 -15.39 -12.25 7.99
CA VAL A 29 -14.61 -11.13 7.47
C VAL A 29 -14.99 -9.88 8.26
N VAL A 30 -14.11 -9.47 9.18
CA VAL A 30 -14.30 -8.35 10.10
C VAL A 30 -12.94 -7.74 10.42
N ASP A 31 -12.89 -6.45 10.78
CA ASP A 31 -11.65 -5.84 11.27
C ASP A 31 -11.08 -6.60 12.48
N ASP A 32 -9.76 -6.78 12.48
CA ASP A 32 -9.02 -7.43 13.56
C ASP A 32 -7.65 -6.76 13.73
N PRO A 33 -7.61 -5.59 14.39
CA PRO A 33 -6.37 -4.82 14.53
C PRO A 33 -5.27 -5.55 15.30
N GLU A 34 -5.60 -6.51 16.17
CA GLU A 34 -4.61 -7.31 16.91
C GLU A 34 -3.82 -8.23 15.97
N ARG A 35 -4.39 -8.59 14.82
CA ARG A 35 -3.75 -9.36 13.74
C ARG A 35 -3.28 -8.49 12.57
N ASN A 36 -3.18 -7.18 12.74
CA ASN A 36 -2.90 -6.25 11.64
C ASN A 36 -3.89 -6.39 10.47
N ILE A 37 -5.18 -6.53 10.78
CA ILE A 37 -6.25 -6.58 9.78
C ILE A 37 -7.17 -5.38 9.97
N SER A 38 -7.32 -4.62 8.88
CA SER A 38 -8.35 -3.59 8.73
C SER A 38 -8.74 -3.57 7.26
N ILE A 39 -10.05 -3.63 7.00
CA ILE A 39 -10.61 -3.80 5.66
C ILE A 39 -11.17 -2.45 5.21
N PRO A 40 -10.68 -1.88 4.09
CA PRO A 40 -11.23 -0.63 3.60
C PRO A 40 -12.65 -0.81 3.06
N ASP A 41 -13.52 0.18 3.26
CA ASP A 41 -14.88 0.17 2.66
C ASP A 41 -14.86 0.19 1.12
N THR A 42 -13.79 0.76 0.55
CA THR A 42 -13.56 0.84 -0.89
C THR A 42 -12.54 -0.22 -1.28
N HIS A 43 -12.88 -1.13 -2.18
CA HIS A 43 -11.97 -2.22 -2.58
C HIS A 43 -11.16 -1.89 -3.84
N THR A 44 -11.69 -1.02 -4.71
CA THR A 44 -11.01 -0.55 -5.93
C THR A 44 -11.08 0.97 -6.06
N VAL A 45 -10.04 1.55 -6.64
CA VAL A 45 -9.88 3.01 -6.79
C VAL A 45 -9.38 3.31 -8.20
N PRO A 46 -9.99 4.25 -8.94
CA PRO A 46 -9.45 4.69 -10.21
C PRO A 46 -8.20 5.54 -9.99
N LEU A 47 -7.15 5.25 -10.75
CA LEU A 47 -5.98 6.09 -10.91
C LEU A 47 -5.92 6.53 -12.37
N GLN A 48 -5.73 7.82 -12.61
CA GLN A 48 -5.51 8.35 -13.93
C GLN A 48 -4.03 8.66 -14.10
N VAL A 49 -3.45 8.20 -15.20
CA VAL A 49 -2.01 8.36 -15.50
C VAL A 49 -1.84 9.06 -16.84
N GLN A 50 -0.91 10.01 -16.90
CA GLN A 50 -0.35 10.54 -18.14
C GLN A 50 1.17 10.43 -18.08
N ALA A 51 1.78 10.15 -19.23
CA ALA A 51 3.22 10.06 -19.35
C ALA A 51 3.68 10.91 -20.54
N ALA A 52 4.81 11.58 -20.39
CA ALA A 52 5.44 12.35 -21.45
C ALA A 52 6.95 12.36 -21.25
N TYR A 53 7.70 12.55 -22.34
CA TYR A 53 9.15 12.66 -22.24
C TYR A 53 9.72 13.55 -23.34
N ASN A 54 10.88 14.13 -23.08
CA ASN A 54 11.67 14.85 -24.08
C ASN A 54 13.04 14.17 -24.23
N ASN A 55 14.03 14.86 -24.77
CA ASN A 55 15.36 14.27 -25.01
C ASN A 55 16.15 13.97 -23.72
N THR A 56 15.72 14.45 -22.55
CA THR A 56 16.51 14.38 -21.30
C THR A 56 15.70 13.94 -20.09
N THR A 57 14.37 14.04 -20.12
CA THR A 57 13.53 13.97 -18.93
C THR A 57 12.26 13.19 -19.20
N MET A 58 11.92 12.29 -18.28
CA MET A 58 10.66 11.59 -18.18
C MET A 58 9.71 12.33 -17.22
N PHE A 59 8.42 12.34 -17.54
CA PHE A 59 7.36 12.93 -16.74
C PHE A 59 6.23 11.91 -16.55
N MET A 60 5.83 11.70 -15.30
CA MET A 60 4.71 10.86 -14.91
C MET A 60 3.72 11.69 -14.11
N ARG A 61 2.51 11.87 -14.63
CA ARG A 61 1.44 12.60 -13.96
C ARG A 61 0.38 11.61 -13.46
N TYR A 62 0.01 11.77 -12.20
CA TYR A 62 -0.95 10.92 -11.50
C TYR A 62 -2.11 11.76 -10.99
N ARG A 63 -3.33 11.24 -11.13
CA ARG A 63 -4.52 11.81 -10.51
C ARG A 63 -5.38 10.73 -9.88
N TRP A 64 -5.71 10.89 -8.59
CA TRP A 64 -6.54 9.92 -7.86
C TRP A 64 -7.44 10.62 -6.83
N PRO A 65 -8.60 10.03 -6.50
CA PRO A 65 -9.49 10.60 -5.49
C PRO A 65 -8.91 10.41 -4.08
N ALA A 66 -9.06 11.43 -3.23
CA ALA A 66 -8.76 11.40 -1.81
C ALA A 66 -9.74 12.32 -1.06
N GLU A 67 -10.25 11.87 0.09
CA GLU A 67 -11.30 12.64 0.81
C GLU A 67 -10.76 13.96 1.39
N ARG A 68 -9.52 13.93 1.85
CA ARG A 68 -8.77 15.07 2.39
C ARG A 68 -7.31 14.96 1.92
N PRO A 69 -6.57 16.07 1.84
CA PRO A 69 -5.15 16.01 1.51
C PRO A 69 -4.35 15.40 2.67
N GLY A 70 -3.75 14.23 2.46
CA GLY A 70 -2.79 13.64 3.40
C GLY A 70 -1.42 14.36 3.37
N ILE A 71 -1.35 15.57 3.93
CA ILE A 71 -0.13 16.41 3.97
C ILE A 71 0.67 16.32 5.27
N PHE A 72 0.21 15.51 6.23
CA PHE A 72 0.91 15.28 7.49
C PHE A 72 1.35 13.84 7.63
N HIS A 73 2.48 13.63 8.31
CA HIS A 73 2.96 12.32 8.73
C HIS A 73 3.50 12.46 10.16
N ASP A 74 2.81 11.88 11.13
CA ASP A 74 3.04 11.97 12.59
C ASP A 74 3.46 13.33 13.17
N VAL A 75 2.82 13.75 14.26
CA VAL A 75 3.04 15.09 14.85
C VAL A 75 3.43 15.00 16.32
N LEU A 76 3.99 16.09 16.83
CA LEU A 76 4.23 16.34 18.25
C LEU A 76 3.21 17.39 18.70
N VAL A 77 2.43 17.07 19.73
CA VAL A 77 1.43 17.95 20.33
C VAL A 77 1.89 18.29 21.74
N TYR A 78 1.85 19.57 22.09
CA TYR A 78 2.13 19.98 23.46
C TYR A 78 0.91 19.72 24.35
N GLU A 79 1.09 18.93 25.40
CA GLU A 79 0.04 18.51 26.34
C GLU A 79 0.59 18.53 27.77
N ASP A 80 0.00 19.36 28.61
CA ASP A 80 0.23 19.40 30.07
C ASP A 80 1.71 19.50 30.48
N GLY A 81 2.51 20.21 29.68
CA GLY A 81 3.94 20.40 29.93
C GLY A 81 4.87 19.52 29.09
N GLU A 82 4.33 18.56 28.33
CA GLU A 82 5.09 17.55 27.59
C GLU A 82 4.78 17.57 26.09
N TRP A 83 5.72 17.07 25.27
CA TRP A 83 5.50 16.86 23.84
C TRP A 83 5.12 15.40 23.56
N VAL A 84 3.86 15.18 23.20
CA VAL A 84 3.27 13.87 22.96
C VAL A 84 3.20 13.59 21.46
N ARG A 85 3.55 12.36 21.05
CA ARG A 85 3.50 11.95 19.65
C ARG A 85 2.12 11.43 19.28
N HIS A 86 1.49 12.07 18.30
CA HIS A 86 0.25 11.63 17.65
C HIS A 86 0.51 11.10 16.23
N GLY A 87 -0.46 10.38 15.66
CA GLY A 87 -0.34 9.88 14.29
C GLY A 87 0.60 8.69 14.08
N ARG A 88 0.77 7.82 15.09
CA ARG A 88 1.55 6.59 14.91
C ARG A 88 0.92 5.68 13.83
N GLY A 89 1.74 4.85 13.21
CA GLY A 89 1.27 3.76 12.35
C GLY A 89 0.29 2.88 13.11
N MET A 90 -0.81 2.50 12.46
CA MET A 90 -1.84 1.62 12.99
C MET A 90 -2.49 0.84 11.85
N PRO A 91 -3.19 -0.26 12.14
CA PRO A 91 -4.02 -0.92 11.16
C PRO A 91 -5.09 -0.02 10.58
N GLY A 92 -5.14 0.05 9.25
CA GLY A 92 -6.11 0.83 8.50
C GLY A 92 -5.85 2.34 8.51
N SER A 93 -6.94 3.10 8.43
CA SER A 93 -6.91 4.55 8.45
C SER A 93 -6.67 5.07 9.86
N ASN A 94 -5.74 6.01 10.01
CA ASN A 94 -5.57 6.74 11.26
C ASN A 94 -6.71 7.76 11.42
N PRO A 95 -7.48 7.70 12.52
CA PRO A 95 -8.67 8.52 12.73
C PRO A 95 -8.34 10.01 12.92
N GLU A 96 -7.10 10.34 13.27
CA GLU A 96 -6.63 11.72 13.43
C GLU A 96 -6.12 12.32 12.10
N GLY A 97 -6.01 11.52 11.03
CA GLY A 97 -5.59 12.00 9.71
C GLY A 97 -4.07 12.15 9.52
N PHE A 98 -3.24 11.63 10.42
CA PHE A 98 -1.78 11.87 10.44
C PHE A 98 -0.92 10.85 9.68
N HIS A 99 -1.48 10.18 8.67
CA HIS A 99 -0.69 9.50 7.65
C HIS A 99 -0.86 10.20 6.32
N GLU A 100 0.28 10.47 5.69
CA GLU A 100 0.30 11.17 4.43
C GLU A 100 -0.23 10.29 3.29
N ASP A 101 -0.80 10.94 2.29
CA ASP A 101 -1.10 10.32 1.03
C ASP A 101 0.19 10.13 0.22
N ARG A 102 0.20 9.10 -0.62
CA ARG A 102 1.39 8.69 -1.37
C ARG A 102 0.99 8.19 -2.75
N VAL A 103 1.87 8.41 -3.72
CA VAL A 103 1.87 7.65 -4.97
C VAL A 103 3.26 7.07 -5.14
N ALA A 104 3.32 5.80 -5.50
CA ALA A 104 4.56 5.09 -5.73
C ALA A 104 4.48 4.26 -7.01
N MET A 105 5.59 4.19 -7.75
CA MET A 105 5.68 3.39 -8.97
C MET A 105 6.95 2.56 -8.91
N MET A 106 6.79 1.23 -8.98
CA MET A 106 7.88 0.33 -9.30
C MET A 106 8.08 0.31 -10.82
N LEU A 107 9.32 0.31 -11.27
CA LEU A 107 9.71 0.28 -12.68
C LEU A 107 10.81 -0.76 -12.91
N ASP A 108 10.67 -1.53 -13.99
CA ASP A 108 11.67 -2.48 -14.46
C ASP A 108 11.91 -2.35 -15.97
N ASP A 109 13.12 -2.66 -16.39
CA ASP A 109 13.58 -2.68 -17.79
C ASP A 109 13.60 -4.10 -18.39
N GLY A 110 12.93 -5.05 -17.74
CA GLY A 110 12.89 -6.47 -18.09
C GLY A 110 14.00 -7.31 -17.43
N SER A 111 14.82 -6.71 -16.57
CA SER A 111 15.89 -7.40 -15.85
C SER A 111 15.39 -8.20 -14.64
N VAL A 112 14.18 -7.94 -14.14
CA VAL A 112 13.57 -8.65 -13.01
C VAL A 112 12.52 -9.64 -13.57
N PRO A 113 12.84 -10.94 -13.66
CA PRO A 113 11.87 -11.93 -14.12
C PRO A 113 10.61 -11.90 -13.27
N GLU A 114 9.49 -12.26 -13.90
CA GLU A 114 8.16 -12.35 -13.30
C GLU A 114 7.50 -11.01 -12.93
N PHE A 115 8.22 -9.88 -12.93
CA PHE A 115 7.63 -8.58 -12.62
C PHE A 115 6.56 -8.16 -13.63
N SER A 116 6.81 -8.34 -14.93
CA SER A 116 5.82 -8.08 -15.99
C SER A 116 4.54 -8.91 -15.86
N ARG A 117 4.60 -10.05 -15.16
CA ARG A 117 3.49 -11.01 -15.03
C ARG A 117 2.70 -10.85 -13.76
N TYR A 118 3.34 -10.47 -12.66
CA TYR A 118 2.72 -10.43 -11.32
C TYR A 118 2.92 -9.10 -10.58
N GLY A 119 3.65 -8.15 -11.15
CA GLY A 119 3.88 -6.81 -10.59
C GLY A 119 4.43 -6.87 -9.17
N GLY A 120 3.89 -6.02 -8.29
CA GLY A 120 4.35 -5.89 -6.91
C GLY A 120 4.25 -7.15 -6.05
N TYR A 121 3.47 -8.18 -6.44
CA TYR A 121 3.33 -9.42 -5.65
C TYR A 121 4.66 -10.14 -5.44
N ILE A 122 5.57 -10.11 -6.42
CA ILE A 122 6.88 -10.79 -6.30
C ILE A 122 7.74 -10.21 -5.18
N THR A 123 7.42 -8.98 -4.74
CA THR A 123 8.15 -8.26 -3.67
C THR A 123 7.59 -8.53 -2.26
N ILE A 124 6.45 -9.23 -2.18
CA ILE A 124 5.74 -9.49 -0.92
C ILE A 124 6.23 -10.83 -0.37
N GLY A 125 7.36 -10.79 0.31
CA GLY A 125 7.93 -11.96 0.98
C GLY A 125 7.15 -12.45 2.20
N ALA A 126 7.73 -13.41 2.92
CA ALA A 126 7.24 -13.79 4.24
C ALA A 126 7.71 -12.78 5.30
N GLY A 127 6.96 -12.63 6.40
CA GLY A 127 7.41 -11.86 7.56
C GLY A 127 7.48 -10.35 7.37
N LEU A 128 6.99 -9.80 6.25
CA LEU A 128 6.98 -8.35 6.01
C LEU A 128 6.26 -7.59 7.14
N ALA A 129 6.80 -6.43 7.49
CA ALA A 129 6.23 -5.55 8.49
C ALA A 129 4.76 -5.19 8.17
N GLY A 130 3.91 -5.31 9.18
CA GLY A 130 2.48 -5.09 9.11
C GLY A 130 1.67 -6.31 8.67
N LEU A 131 2.27 -7.45 8.28
CA LEU A 131 1.49 -8.68 8.06
C LEU A 131 1.03 -9.30 9.39
N THR A 132 0.07 -10.21 9.34
CA THR A 132 -0.39 -11.00 10.50
C THR A 132 0.74 -11.85 11.07
N ASP A 133 1.60 -12.36 10.18
CA ASP A 133 2.76 -13.19 10.47
C ASP A 133 4.07 -12.40 10.33
N GLU A 134 4.05 -11.09 10.63
CA GLU A 134 5.24 -10.25 10.58
C GLU A 134 6.39 -10.83 11.42
N ALA A 135 7.62 -10.65 10.92
CA ALA A 135 8.81 -11.10 11.60
C ALA A 135 9.08 -10.29 12.89
N PRO A 136 9.84 -10.84 13.84
CA PRO A 136 10.24 -10.09 15.05
C PRO A 136 11.17 -8.90 14.75
N GLU A 137 11.79 -8.87 13.57
CA GLU A 137 12.59 -7.76 13.06
C GLU A 137 11.85 -7.07 11.90
N GLU A 138 12.11 -5.78 11.66
CA GLU A 138 11.45 -5.05 10.57
C GLU A 138 11.92 -5.56 9.20
N VAL A 139 11.10 -6.39 8.56
CA VAL A 139 11.32 -6.87 7.19
C VAL A 139 10.55 -5.99 6.20
N THR A 140 11.23 -5.52 5.17
CA THR A 140 10.60 -4.75 4.09
C THR A 140 10.46 -5.60 2.82
N LYS A 141 9.90 -5.03 1.75
CA LYS A 141 9.81 -5.69 0.45
C LYS A 141 11.17 -6.16 -0.05
N TYR A 142 11.24 -7.35 -0.66
CA TYR A 142 12.47 -7.90 -1.23
C TYR A 142 12.17 -8.80 -2.43
N LEU A 143 13.11 -8.95 -3.35
CA LEU A 143 12.99 -9.79 -4.53
C LEU A 143 13.36 -11.26 -4.25
N PRO A 144 12.68 -12.25 -4.86
CA PRO A 144 12.84 -13.66 -4.49
C PRO A 144 14.25 -14.22 -4.63
N ALA A 145 15.00 -13.85 -5.68
CA ALA A 145 16.33 -14.42 -5.91
C ALA A 145 17.41 -13.94 -4.92
N THR A 146 17.06 -13.00 -4.04
CA THR A 146 17.95 -12.51 -2.97
C THR A 146 17.93 -13.40 -1.73
N ARG A 147 17.13 -14.48 -1.75
CA ARG A 147 17.04 -15.51 -0.70
C ARG A 147 17.41 -16.89 -1.24
N ASN A 148 18.01 -17.75 -0.42
CA ASN A 148 18.29 -19.13 -0.81
C ASN A 148 17.02 -19.99 -0.79
N SER A 149 16.06 -19.65 0.08
CA SER A 149 14.80 -20.38 0.24
C SER A 149 13.60 -19.44 0.14
N LEU A 150 12.62 -19.81 -0.69
CA LEU A 150 11.39 -19.04 -0.81
C LEU A 150 10.62 -19.05 0.52
N GLY A 151 10.22 -17.88 0.99
CA GLY A 151 9.49 -17.71 2.25
C GLY A 151 10.34 -17.75 3.52
N GLN A 152 11.67 -17.79 3.40
CA GLN A 152 12.58 -17.56 4.52
C GLN A 152 13.21 -16.17 4.34
N TRP A 153 12.75 -15.20 5.12
CA TRP A 153 13.14 -13.79 4.96
C TRP A 153 14.57 -13.51 5.44
N ASP A 154 15.10 -14.36 6.31
CA ASP A 154 16.44 -14.27 6.93
C ASP A 154 17.49 -15.13 6.21
N ASP A 155 17.07 -16.05 5.33
CA ASP A 155 17.94 -16.93 4.54
C ASP A 155 18.51 -16.18 3.31
N MET A 156 19.30 -15.13 3.57
CA MET A 156 19.92 -14.26 2.56
C MET A 156 20.86 -15.05 1.65
N ALA A 157 20.82 -14.76 0.35
CA ALA A 157 21.85 -15.23 -0.57
C ALA A 157 23.23 -14.65 -0.19
N PRO A 158 24.34 -15.36 -0.46
CA PRO A 158 25.70 -14.86 -0.20
C PRO A 158 25.97 -13.48 -0.79
N GLU A 159 26.80 -12.67 -0.12
CA GLU A 159 27.11 -11.28 -0.53
C GLU A 159 27.59 -11.18 -1.98
N ASP A 160 28.39 -12.13 -2.46
CA ASP A 160 28.88 -12.16 -3.84
C ASP A 160 27.77 -12.44 -4.85
N VAL A 161 26.73 -13.19 -4.45
CA VAL A 161 25.52 -13.41 -5.25
C VAL A 161 24.70 -12.13 -5.29
N GLN A 162 24.48 -11.47 -4.14
CA GLN A 162 23.73 -10.21 -4.08
C GLN A 162 24.38 -9.12 -4.93
N ALA A 163 25.71 -8.98 -4.86
CA ALA A 163 26.46 -8.03 -5.68
C ALA A 163 26.31 -8.31 -7.18
N ARG A 164 26.34 -9.59 -7.59
CA ARG A 164 26.10 -9.97 -8.99
C ARG A 164 24.67 -9.69 -9.45
N LEU A 165 23.68 -9.92 -8.59
CA LEU A 165 22.28 -9.59 -8.88
C LEU A 165 22.12 -8.08 -9.11
N ARG A 166 22.64 -7.25 -8.19
CA ARG A 166 22.61 -5.78 -8.32
C ARG A 166 23.30 -5.31 -9.60
N ALA A 167 24.52 -5.80 -9.87
CA ALA A 167 25.27 -5.45 -11.07
C ALA A 167 24.61 -5.93 -12.38
N ALA A 168 23.76 -6.96 -12.32
CA ALA A 168 22.95 -7.43 -13.44
C ALA A 168 21.62 -6.67 -13.59
N GLY A 169 21.36 -5.66 -12.75
CA GLY A 169 20.13 -4.89 -12.76
C GLY A 169 18.97 -5.53 -12.00
N TYR A 170 19.18 -6.62 -11.26
CA TYR A 170 18.09 -7.32 -10.53
C TYR A 170 17.61 -6.53 -9.30
N PHE A 171 16.90 -5.45 -9.56
CA PHE A 171 16.20 -4.59 -8.61
C PHE A 171 15.06 -3.89 -9.33
N LEU A 172 14.04 -3.49 -8.58
CA LEU A 172 13.00 -2.60 -9.07
C LEU A 172 13.33 -1.18 -8.63
N ASP A 173 13.33 -0.25 -9.57
CA ASP A 173 13.39 1.19 -9.30
C ASP A 173 12.03 1.63 -8.76
N LEU A 174 12.01 2.49 -7.74
CA LEU A 174 10.83 2.82 -6.96
C LEU A 174 10.73 4.34 -6.73
N TRP A 175 9.92 4.97 -7.57
CA TRP A 175 9.56 6.38 -7.44
C TRP A 175 8.53 6.50 -6.33
N HIS A 176 8.77 7.36 -5.33
CA HIS A 176 7.90 7.41 -4.16
C HIS A 176 7.64 8.84 -3.68
N TRP A 177 6.54 9.42 -4.15
CA TRP A 177 6.06 10.70 -3.68
C TRP A 177 5.27 10.56 -2.37
N ARG A 178 5.51 11.51 -1.47
CA ARG A 178 4.99 11.52 -0.10
C ARG A 178 4.47 12.91 0.28
N GLY A 179 3.17 13.01 0.57
CA GLY A 179 2.48 14.28 0.82
C GLY A 179 3.06 15.12 1.96
N GLY A 180 3.46 14.49 3.08
CA GLY A 180 4.04 15.19 4.23
C GLY A 180 5.56 15.19 4.28
N ARG A 181 6.21 14.18 3.69
CA ARG A 181 7.66 13.98 3.79
C ARG A 181 8.47 14.47 2.59
N SER A 182 7.84 14.81 1.47
CA SER A 182 8.57 15.22 0.25
C SER A 182 7.89 16.36 -0.52
N ASN A 183 6.56 16.43 -0.51
CA ASN A 183 5.81 17.34 -1.37
C ASN A 183 6.19 18.82 -1.20
N ALA A 184 6.28 19.30 0.05
CA ALA A 184 6.60 20.70 0.36
C ALA A 184 8.00 21.16 -0.10
N LEU A 185 8.89 20.24 -0.49
CA LEU A 185 10.18 20.58 -1.09
C LEU A 185 10.17 20.54 -2.62
N GLY A 186 9.12 20.02 -3.22
CA GLY A 186 9.06 19.76 -4.66
C GLY A 186 9.84 18.51 -5.10
N TYR A 187 9.93 17.50 -4.23
CA TYR A 187 10.66 16.26 -4.47
C TYR A 187 9.77 15.03 -4.26
N ALA A 188 10.26 13.89 -4.73
CA ALA A 188 9.86 12.56 -4.27
C ALA A 188 11.12 11.83 -3.77
N ASP A 189 10.95 10.79 -2.96
CA ASP A 189 12.08 9.90 -2.66
C ASP A 189 12.31 8.96 -3.83
N ASP A 190 13.56 8.90 -4.30
CA ASP A 190 14.00 7.86 -5.23
C ASP A 190 14.48 6.65 -4.45
N GLN A 191 13.99 5.46 -4.77
CA GLN A 191 14.23 4.24 -3.99
C GLN A 191 14.44 3.04 -4.89
N ASN A 192 14.85 1.92 -4.31
CA ASN A 192 14.83 0.64 -5.00
C ASN A 192 14.31 -0.50 -4.11
N VAL A 193 13.95 -1.61 -4.75
CA VAL A 193 13.65 -2.90 -4.12
C VAL A 193 14.57 -3.96 -4.72
N GLY A 194 15.56 -4.38 -3.94
CA GLY A 194 16.45 -5.49 -4.24
C GLY A 194 16.31 -6.57 -3.17
N ASP A 195 17.34 -6.76 -2.35
CA ASP A 195 17.34 -7.65 -1.19
C ASP A 195 16.50 -7.12 -0.01
N HIS A 196 16.18 -5.84 -0.04
CA HIS A 196 15.22 -5.11 0.78
C HIS A 196 14.75 -3.84 0.04
N ARG A 197 13.77 -3.10 0.59
CA ARG A 197 13.40 -1.77 0.08
C ARG A 197 14.33 -0.73 0.69
N ALA A 198 15.09 -0.03 -0.15
CA ALA A 198 16.20 0.79 0.30
C ALA A 198 16.11 2.28 -0.07
N GLY A 199 17.03 3.02 0.57
CA GLY A 199 17.69 4.21 0.06
C GLY A 199 18.30 4.01 -1.32
N ASP A 200 18.13 4.91 -2.29
CA ASP A 200 19.19 5.09 -3.30
C ASP A 200 20.35 5.85 -2.66
N GLY A 201 21.49 5.90 -3.34
CA GLY A 201 22.69 6.57 -2.86
C GLY A 201 22.44 8.01 -2.41
N GLY A 202 22.87 8.34 -1.19
CA GLY A 202 22.78 9.68 -0.62
C GLY A 202 21.75 9.79 0.51
N ARG A 203 21.02 10.92 0.57
CA ARG A 203 20.05 11.16 1.67
C ARG A 203 18.69 11.60 1.16
N GLY A 204 17.64 11.12 1.83
CA GLY A 204 16.26 11.48 1.53
C GLY A 204 15.81 12.81 2.12
N THR A 205 14.57 13.17 1.81
CA THR A 205 13.96 14.49 2.01
C THR A 205 13.59 14.84 3.45
N TYR A 206 13.78 13.94 4.41
CA TYR A 206 13.35 14.17 5.80
C TYR A 206 14.27 13.53 6.84
N SER A 207 14.13 14.01 8.07
CA SER A 207 14.66 13.41 9.29
C SER A 207 13.69 13.57 10.46
N THR A 208 13.95 12.90 11.57
CA THR A 208 13.12 12.99 12.77
C THR A 208 13.43 14.28 13.55
N ASN A 209 12.39 15.07 13.82
CA ASN A 209 12.43 16.28 14.64
C ASN A 209 12.24 15.93 16.14
N TRP A 210 13.20 15.22 16.74
CA TRP A 210 13.14 14.87 18.17
C TRP A 210 14.52 14.81 18.80
N ASP A 211 14.68 15.48 19.93
CA ASP A 211 15.81 15.34 20.84
C ASP A 211 15.40 14.42 21.99
N GLY A 212 16.00 13.24 22.07
CA GLY A 212 15.69 12.25 23.09
C GLY A 212 16.26 12.58 24.46
N ASP A 213 17.38 13.31 24.52
CA ASP A 213 18.04 13.66 25.77
C ASP A 213 17.29 14.79 26.47
N LEU A 214 16.76 15.73 25.67
CA LEU A 214 15.98 16.87 26.15
C LEU A 214 14.47 16.63 26.13
N SER A 215 14.00 15.53 25.56
CA SER A 215 12.57 15.20 25.39
C SER A 215 11.76 16.33 24.74
N GLN A 216 12.31 16.93 23.67
CA GLN A 216 11.72 18.07 22.98
C GLN A 216 11.97 18.04 21.46
N PRO A 217 11.23 18.81 20.65
CA PRO A 217 11.55 19.02 19.25
C PRO A 217 12.95 19.62 19.06
N ARG A 218 13.60 19.33 17.93
CA ARG A 218 14.89 19.96 17.55
C ARG A 218 14.69 21.32 16.91
N VAL A 219 13.62 21.46 16.14
CA VAL A 219 13.23 22.67 15.43
C VAL A 219 11.74 22.96 15.60
N MET A 220 11.37 24.23 15.45
CA MET A 220 9.99 24.72 15.38
C MET A 220 9.79 25.54 14.10
N PHE A 221 8.55 25.97 13.82
CA PHE A 221 8.31 26.88 12.71
C PHE A 221 8.99 28.23 12.96
N ASN A 222 9.56 28.80 11.91
CA ASN A 222 10.12 30.15 11.93
C ASN A 222 8.96 31.17 11.93
N PRO A 223 8.72 31.93 13.00
CA PRO A 223 7.62 32.91 13.03
C PRO A 223 7.76 34.02 12.00
N GLU A 224 8.98 34.34 11.54
CA GLU A 224 9.21 35.35 10.49
C GLU A 224 8.76 34.87 9.09
N VAL A 225 8.68 33.55 8.88
CA VAL A 225 8.31 32.94 7.59
C VAL A 225 6.89 32.38 7.64
N ALA A 226 6.56 31.62 8.69
CA ALA A 226 5.27 30.98 8.86
C ALA A 226 4.21 31.91 9.48
N GLY A 227 4.62 32.95 10.22
CA GLY A 227 3.72 33.79 11.01
C GLY A 227 3.33 33.18 12.36
N TYR A 228 3.82 31.97 12.67
CA TYR A 228 3.57 31.23 13.92
C TYR A 228 4.76 30.32 14.26
N ARG A 229 4.81 29.85 15.51
CA ARG A 229 5.81 28.89 16.02
C ARG A 229 5.35 27.43 15.98
N ALA A 230 4.04 27.21 15.97
CA ALA A 230 3.38 25.91 15.90
C ALA A 230 2.04 26.06 15.18
N LEU A 231 1.57 24.95 14.61
CA LEU A 231 0.20 24.81 14.13
C LEU A 231 -0.75 24.60 15.32
N ASN A 232 -2.05 24.74 15.10
CA ASN A 232 -3.07 24.48 16.10
C ASN A 232 -3.75 23.12 15.86
N TRP A 233 -3.91 22.34 16.92
CA TRP A 233 -4.54 21.01 16.87
C TRP A 233 -5.97 21.04 16.31
N ASP A 234 -6.81 21.96 16.79
CA ASP A 234 -8.22 22.03 16.39
C ASP A 234 -8.35 22.41 14.91
N ASP A 235 -7.47 23.30 14.41
CA ASP A 235 -7.43 23.66 12.99
C ASP A 235 -7.02 22.48 12.11
N ILE A 236 -6.06 21.65 12.55
CA ILE A 236 -5.69 20.43 11.84
C ILE A 236 -6.87 19.46 11.78
N MET A 237 -7.50 19.18 12.92
CA MET A 237 -8.62 18.24 13.01
C MET A 237 -9.86 18.70 12.22
N ALA A 238 -10.07 20.02 12.16
CA ALA A 238 -11.11 20.64 11.35
C ALA A 238 -10.79 20.65 9.84
N GLY A 239 -9.54 20.35 9.44
CA GLY A 239 -9.10 20.42 8.04
C GLY A 239 -8.88 21.86 7.55
N ASN A 240 -8.64 22.80 8.47
CA ASN A 240 -8.43 24.22 8.16
C ASN A 240 -6.99 24.54 7.71
N ILE A 241 -6.13 23.52 7.57
CA ILE A 241 -4.77 23.71 7.08
C ILE A 241 -4.75 23.66 5.54
N SER A 242 -4.71 24.85 4.91
CA SER A 242 -4.43 25.01 3.48
C SER A 242 -3.02 24.51 3.09
N GLN A 243 -2.90 23.94 1.88
CA GLN A 243 -1.63 23.56 1.24
C GLN A 243 -0.77 24.78 0.85
N ASP A 244 -1.39 25.96 0.71
CA ASP A 244 -0.67 27.20 0.36
C ASP A 244 0.02 27.86 1.56
N GLN A 245 -0.30 27.42 2.79
CA GLN A 245 0.32 27.93 4.00
C GLN A 245 1.57 27.09 4.38
N VAL A 246 2.39 27.61 5.30
CA VAL A 246 3.60 26.94 5.76
C VAL A 246 3.28 25.79 6.74
N TYR A 247 2.87 24.63 6.24
CA TYR A 247 2.48 23.50 7.08
C TYR A 247 3.64 22.53 7.41
N ALA A 248 4.77 22.63 6.70
CA ALA A 248 5.91 21.74 6.82
C ALA A 248 7.18 22.47 7.31
N LEU A 249 8.00 21.76 8.09
CA LEU A 249 9.27 22.26 8.60
C LEU A 249 10.37 22.14 7.53
N THR A 250 10.33 22.98 6.50
CA THR A 250 11.39 23.08 5.48
C THR A 250 12.63 23.80 6.03
N PRO A 251 13.80 23.72 5.36
CA PRO A 251 14.99 24.46 5.79
C PRO A 251 14.77 25.98 5.89
N GLN A 252 13.87 26.54 5.09
CA GLN A 252 13.55 27.97 5.09
C GLN A 252 12.47 28.31 6.13
N ALA A 253 11.60 27.36 6.47
CA ALA A 253 10.46 27.56 7.35
C ALA A 253 10.70 27.13 8.80
N SER A 254 11.94 26.76 9.17
CA SER A 254 12.26 26.25 10.50
C SER A 254 13.43 26.99 11.16
N VAL A 255 13.39 27.03 12.49
CA VAL A 255 14.45 27.57 13.37
C VAL A 255 14.70 26.59 14.52
N PRO A 256 15.86 26.65 15.21
CA PRO A 256 16.08 25.86 16.42
C PRO A 256 14.91 25.99 17.41
N PHE A 257 14.55 24.88 18.04
CA PHE A 257 13.46 24.86 19.00
C PHE A 257 13.77 25.75 20.21
N ASP A 258 12.82 26.60 20.59
CA ASP A 258 12.88 27.45 21.78
C ASP A 258 11.99 26.87 22.89
N PRO A 259 12.57 26.29 23.97
CA PRO A 259 11.79 25.73 25.07
C PRO A 259 11.04 26.81 25.88
N ASP A 260 11.49 28.06 25.83
CA ASP A 260 10.95 29.17 26.62
C ASP A 260 9.86 29.97 25.86
N ALA A 261 9.39 29.45 24.72
CA ALA A 261 8.41 30.11 23.85
C ALA A 261 6.95 30.16 24.40
N ASN A 262 6.73 29.82 25.67
CA ASN A 262 5.42 29.74 26.34
C ASN A 262 4.42 28.86 25.57
N TRP A 263 4.81 27.60 25.32
CA TRP A 263 3.99 26.59 24.65
C TRP A 263 2.62 26.40 25.33
N GLN A 264 1.58 26.21 24.52
CA GLN A 264 0.21 26.04 24.96
C GLN A 264 -0.31 24.64 24.59
N ASN A 265 -1.22 24.11 25.39
CA ASN A 265 -1.87 22.84 25.05
C ASN A 265 -2.51 22.92 23.66
N GLY A 266 -2.22 21.94 22.81
CA GLY A 266 -2.68 21.91 21.42
C GLY A 266 -1.76 22.63 20.42
N ASP A 267 -0.60 23.16 20.85
CA ASP A 267 0.47 23.57 19.92
C ASP A 267 1.03 22.32 19.23
N VAL A 268 1.06 22.32 17.89
CA VAL A 268 1.47 21.18 17.07
C VAL A 268 2.71 21.50 16.24
N ILE A 269 3.70 20.60 16.31
CA ILE A 269 4.92 20.64 15.50
C ILE A 269 5.03 19.33 14.72
N PRO A 270 5.24 19.36 13.38
CA PRO A 270 5.52 18.15 12.62
C PRO A 270 6.71 17.37 13.20
N ARG A 271 6.55 16.05 13.37
CA ARG A 271 7.64 15.19 13.84
C ARG A 271 8.69 14.95 12.74
N ARG A 272 8.35 15.28 11.50
CA ARG A 272 9.27 15.24 10.35
C ARG A 272 9.74 16.66 10.03
N MET A 273 11.05 16.85 10.10
CA MET A 273 11.70 18.03 9.51
C MET A 273 12.20 17.68 8.13
N LEU A 274 11.96 18.57 7.17
CA LEU A 274 12.32 18.36 5.77
C LEU A 274 13.70 18.95 5.49
N ARG A 275 14.42 18.32 4.57
CA ARG A 275 15.76 18.70 4.14
C ARG A 275 15.93 18.39 2.66
N LEU A 276 16.76 19.16 1.97
CA LEU A 276 17.05 18.86 0.57
C LEU A 276 17.75 17.50 0.46
N PRO A 277 17.32 16.65 -0.49
CA PRO A 277 17.99 15.38 -0.73
C PRO A 277 19.37 15.60 -1.37
N GLU A 278 20.19 14.56 -1.34
CA GLU A 278 21.54 14.53 -1.95
C GLU A 278 21.75 13.18 -2.63
N GLY A 279 22.54 13.14 -3.70
CA GLY A 279 22.80 11.91 -4.48
C GLY A 279 21.59 11.46 -5.30
N SER A 280 21.62 10.21 -5.79
CA SER A 280 20.51 9.59 -6.55
C SER A 280 19.19 9.66 -5.80
N ARG A 281 19.25 9.63 -4.46
CA ARG A 281 18.07 9.74 -3.60
C ARG A 281 17.20 10.98 -3.85
N GLY A 282 17.73 11.99 -4.55
CA GLY A 282 17.04 13.23 -4.92
C GLY A 282 16.77 13.42 -6.41
N ASP A 283 16.89 12.39 -7.25
CA ASP A 283 16.77 12.54 -8.72
C ASP A 283 15.33 12.81 -9.18
N ILE A 284 14.33 12.46 -8.36
CA ILE A 284 12.92 12.69 -8.67
C ILE A 284 12.42 13.99 -8.04
N THR A 285 11.89 14.85 -8.90
CA THR A 285 11.28 16.13 -8.54
C THR A 285 9.81 16.18 -8.95
N THR A 286 9.04 17.11 -8.40
CA THR A 286 7.72 17.45 -8.93
C THR A 286 7.85 18.55 -9.98
N ALA A 287 7.44 18.24 -11.22
CA ALA A 287 7.69 19.07 -12.39
C ALA A 287 6.99 20.44 -12.35
N ASP A 288 5.81 20.49 -11.72
CA ASP A 288 4.93 21.65 -11.63
C ASP A 288 4.97 22.35 -10.25
N GLY A 289 6.09 22.21 -9.53
CA GLY A 289 6.27 22.79 -8.20
C GLY A 289 6.01 21.76 -7.12
N VAL A 290 4.76 21.57 -6.69
CA VAL A 290 4.34 20.57 -5.71
C VAL A 290 3.10 19.83 -6.22
N GLY A 291 2.85 18.63 -5.72
CA GLY A 291 1.57 17.96 -5.87
C GLY A 291 0.47 18.77 -5.20
N THR A 292 -0.69 18.86 -5.84
CA THR A 292 -1.83 19.67 -5.38
C THR A 292 -3.07 18.80 -5.20
N TRP A 293 -3.72 18.93 -4.06
CA TRP A 293 -5.07 18.41 -3.87
C TRP A 293 -6.12 19.48 -4.07
N ALA A 294 -7.12 19.23 -4.93
CA ALA A 294 -8.26 20.10 -5.15
C ALA A 294 -9.48 19.27 -5.58
N ASP A 295 -10.68 19.72 -5.20
CA ASP A 295 -11.96 19.11 -5.59
C ASP A 295 -12.04 17.58 -5.31
N GLY A 296 -11.38 17.11 -4.25
CA GLY A 296 -11.37 15.69 -3.88
C GLY A 296 -10.36 14.82 -4.64
N TYR A 297 -9.42 15.42 -5.37
CA TYR A 297 -8.39 14.71 -6.13
C TYR A 297 -7.00 15.26 -5.83
N TRP A 298 -6.02 14.36 -5.74
CA TRP A 298 -4.62 14.71 -5.92
C TRP A 298 -4.27 14.80 -7.40
N ASP A 299 -3.38 15.73 -7.74
CA ASP A 299 -2.71 15.85 -9.02
C ASP A 299 -1.20 16.02 -8.75
N VAL A 300 -0.40 15.06 -9.22
CA VAL A 300 1.04 15.00 -8.96
C VAL A 300 1.78 14.67 -10.23
N THR A 301 2.61 15.60 -10.71
CA THR A 301 3.55 15.37 -11.83
C THR A 301 4.96 15.14 -11.30
N LEU A 302 5.46 13.92 -11.40
CA LEU A 302 6.86 13.58 -11.10
C LEU A 302 7.72 13.68 -12.36
N SER A 303 8.98 14.07 -12.19
CA SER A 303 9.97 14.08 -13.27
C SER A 303 11.34 13.61 -12.81
N ARG A 304 12.02 12.87 -13.68
CA ARG A 304 13.40 12.40 -13.51
C ARG A 304 14.14 12.49 -14.84
N ALA A 305 15.47 12.65 -14.79
CA ALA A 305 16.29 12.45 -15.98
C ALA A 305 16.06 11.05 -16.59
N LEU A 306 16.14 10.95 -17.91
CA LEU A 306 16.12 9.65 -18.60
C LEU A 306 17.35 8.81 -18.21
N ASP A 307 18.51 9.47 -18.16
CA ASP A 307 19.76 8.90 -17.66
C ASP A 307 20.19 9.67 -16.40
N THR A 308 20.11 9.03 -15.25
CA THR A 308 20.53 9.58 -13.94
C THR A 308 22.04 9.50 -13.74
N GLY A 309 22.75 8.71 -14.57
CA GLY A 309 24.16 8.40 -14.38
C GLY A 309 24.44 7.41 -13.24
N ALA A 310 23.40 6.81 -12.66
CA ALA A 310 23.49 5.86 -11.55
C ALA A 310 22.74 4.56 -11.87
N PRO A 311 23.19 3.75 -12.85
CA PRO A 311 22.47 2.56 -13.32
C PRO A 311 22.40 1.41 -12.30
N GLU A 312 23.16 1.49 -11.21
CA GLU A 312 22.98 0.59 -10.08
C GLU A 312 21.80 1.03 -9.21
N ASP A 313 21.48 2.32 -9.09
CA ASP A 313 20.37 2.83 -8.29
C ASP A 313 19.05 2.91 -9.08
N ASP A 314 19.14 3.30 -10.35
CA ASP A 314 17.99 3.61 -11.20
C ASP A 314 17.92 2.74 -12.46
N LYS A 315 16.70 2.58 -12.99
CA LYS A 315 16.53 2.13 -14.38
C LYS A 315 16.71 3.30 -15.33
N ILE A 316 17.70 3.17 -16.22
CA ILE A 316 17.97 4.14 -17.27
C ILE A 316 16.91 3.99 -18.38
N LEU A 317 16.27 5.11 -18.69
CA LEU A 317 15.20 5.18 -19.68
C LEU A 317 15.74 5.64 -21.03
N GLU A 318 15.27 5.02 -22.10
CA GLU A 318 15.71 5.30 -23.47
C GLU A 318 14.52 5.61 -24.37
N ASP A 319 14.75 6.46 -25.38
CA ASP A 319 13.79 6.73 -26.45
C ASP A 319 13.38 5.40 -27.13
N LEU A 320 12.08 5.16 -27.33
CA LEU A 320 11.54 3.89 -27.86
C LEU A 320 11.70 2.67 -26.93
N GLY A 321 12.12 2.89 -25.68
CA GLY A 321 12.17 1.89 -24.62
C GLY A 321 10.79 1.35 -24.23
N MET A 322 10.77 0.12 -23.74
CA MET A 322 9.59 -0.55 -23.17
C MET A 322 9.95 -1.00 -21.76
N TYR A 323 9.10 -0.66 -20.80
CA TYR A 323 9.30 -0.93 -19.38
C TYR A 323 8.05 -1.56 -18.80
N ASP A 324 8.21 -2.27 -17.69
CA ASP A 324 7.10 -2.74 -16.87
C ASP A 324 6.97 -1.84 -15.65
N VAL A 325 5.74 -1.50 -15.27
CA VAL A 325 5.46 -0.68 -14.08
C VAL A 325 4.34 -1.27 -13.23
N ALA A 326 4.41 -1.04 -11.91
CA ALA A 326 3.33 -1.31 -10.98
C ALA A 326 3.15 -0.11 -10.04
N ILE A 327 1.93 0.42 -9.96
CA ILE A 327 1.65 1.68 -9.29
C ILE A 327 0.84 1.42 -8.02
N ALA A 328 1.10 2.19 -6.98
CA ALA A 328 0.41 2.12 -5.70
C ALA A 328 0.05 3.51 -5.17
N ILE A 329 -1.05 3.59 -4.42
CA ILE A 329 -1.40 4.80 -3.66
C ILE A 329 -1.73 4.48 -2.20
N HIS A 330 -1.33 5.39 -1.32
CA HIS A 330 -1.91 5.54 0.01
C HIS A 330 -2.87 6.73 -0.02
N ARG A 331 -4.07 6.55 0.55
CA ARG A 331 -5.08 7.60 0.66
C ARG A 331 -5.85 7.47 1.97
N ASN A 332 -6.49 8.55 2.40
CA ASN A 332 -7.37 8.56 3.58
C ASN A 332 -6.62 8.10 4.86
N ALA A 333 -5.43 8.68 5.08
CA ALA A 333 -4.62 8.47 6.27
C ALA A 333 -4.26 7.02 6.59
N THR A 334 -3.99 6.22 5.55
CA THR A 334 -3.43 4.87 5.71
C THR A 334 -1.91 4.85 5.58
N GLY A 335 -1.27 3.91 6.25
CA GLY A 335 0.18 3.65 6.16
C GLY A 335 0.48 2.18 5.87
N GLY A 336 1.77 1.83 5.80
CA GLY A 336 2.20 0.43 5.71
C GLY A 336 1.53 -0.36 4.58
N ARG A 337 1.03 -1.55 4.90
CA ARG A 337 0.34 -2.47 3.97
C ARG A 337 -1.04 -2.00 3.52
N TRP A 338 -1.65 -1.00 4.15
CA TRP A 338 -3.00 -0.54 3.80
C TRP A 338 -2.94 0.46 2.65
N HIS A 339 -2.91 -0.05 1.41
CA HIS A 339 -2.79 0.72 0.19
C HIS A 339 -3.47 0.02 -0.98
N TYR A 340 -3.64 0.75 -2.08
CA TYR A 340 -4.18 0.20 -3.34
C TYR A 340 -3.04 0.03 -4.32
N VAL A 341 -3.08 -1.04 -5.11
CA VAL A 341 -2.04 -1.41 -6.08
C VAL A 341 -2.66 -1.68 -7.45
N SER A 342 -1.90 -1.45 -8.52
CA SER A 342 -2.27 -1.86 -9.87
C SER A 342 -1.82 -3.30 -10.15
N LEU A 343 -2.42 -3.91 -11.17
CA LEU A 343 -1.74 -4.97 -11.93
C LEU A 343 -0.53 -4.39 -12.68
N PRO A 344 0.48 -5.20 -13.06
CA PRO A 344 1.58 -4.70 -13.89
C PRO A 344 1.02 -4.09 -15.19
N GLN A 345 1.62 -2.98 -15.63
CA GLN A 345 1.30 -2.25 -16.86
C GLN A 345 2.58 -2.11 -17.68
N THR A 346 2.46 -2.08 -19.01
CA THR A 346 3.56 -1.70 -19.89
C THR A 346 3.65 -0.18 -20.02
N LEU A 347 4.86 0.37 -19.93
CA LEU A 347 5.19 1.78 -20.17
C LEU A 347 6.07 1.88 -21.42
N GLY A 348 5.53 2.49 -22.47
CA GLY A 348 6.22 2.66 -23.76
C GLY A 348 6.63 4.11 -24.00
N LEU A 349 7.92 4.39 -24.20
CA LEU A 349 8.40 5.72 -24.57
C LEU A 349 8.26 5.93 -26.08
N GLY A 350 7.27 6.73 -26.51
CA GLY A 350 7.05 7.02 -27.94
C GLY A 350 6.61 5.79 -28.75
N ARG A 351 5.97 4.82 -28.09
CA ARG A 351 5.49 3.57 -28.68
C ARG A 351 4.25 3.07 -27.96
N GLU A 352 3.46 2.27 -28.67
CA GLU A 352 2.24 1.64 -28.13
C GLU A 352 2.55 0.75 -26.92
N ALA A 353 1.80 0.97 -25.84
CA ALA A 353 1.84 0.28 -24.56
C ALA A 353 0.54 0.58 -23.78
N ASP A 354 0.35 -0.02 -22.61
CA ASP A 354 -0.80 0.31 -21.73
C ASP A 354 -0.75 1.78 -21.29
N ILE A 355 0.45 2.26 -20.95
CA ILE A 355 0.76 3.66 -20.68
C ILE A 355 1.76 4.13 -21.74
N GLU A 356 1.30 4.98 -22.66
CA GLU A 356 2.17 5.59 -23.67
C GLU A 356 2.73 6.92 -23.15
N ALA A 357 4.06 7.02 -23.08
CA ALA A 357 4.73 8.28 -22.83
C ALA A 357 4.88 9.06 -24.13
N VAL A 358 4.17 10.18 -24.24
CA VAL A 358 4.16 11.00 -25.46
C VAL A 358 5.44 11.83 -25.54
N ARG A 359 6.17 11.69 -26.66
CA ARG A 359 7.34 12.51 -26.91
C ARG A 359 6.94 13.95 -27.22
N PHE A 360 7.61 14.92 -26.60
CA PHE A 360 7.38 16.35 -26.86
C PHE A 360 8.70 17.15 -26.99
N THR A 361 8.58 18.41 -27.42
CA THR A 361 9.69 19.37 -27.46
C THR A 361 9.45 20.47 -26.43
N GLY A 362 10.47 20.80 -25.63
CA GLY A 362 10.39 21.84 -24.60
C GLY A 362 10.84 21.34 -23.24
N ARG A 363 10.69 22.19 -22.21
CA ARG A 363 11.10 21.88 -20.83
C ARG A 363 10.03 21.17 -20.02
N GLN A 364 8.76 21.44 -20.31
CA GLN A 364 7.61 20.88 -19.61
C GLN A 364 6.59 20.39 -20.65
N PRO A 365 5.91 19.26 -20.40
CA PRO A 365 4.84 18.80 -21.27
C PRO A 365 3.64 19.76 -21.23
N GLN A 366 2.79 19.68 -22.24
CA GLN A 366 1.47 20.30 -22.24
C GLN A 366 0.46 19.18 -22.10
N TRP A 367 -0.18 19.10 -20.94
CA TRP A 367 -1.14 18.05 -20.65
C TRP A 367 -2.48 18.33 -21.33
N GLY A 368 -3.05 17.31 -21.96
CA GLY A 368 -4.43 17.30 -22.44
C GLY A 368 -5.35 16.52 -21.50
N ASP A 369 -6.57 16.24 -21.96
CA ASP A 369 -7.57 15.45 -21.22
C ASP A 369 -7.49 13.93 -21.50
N ASN A 370 -6.47 13.49 -22.24
CA ASN A 370 -6.22 12.10 -22.58
C ASN A 370 -5.51 11.37 -21.44
N TRP A 371 -6.27 10.85 -20.49
CA TRP A 371 -5.78 10.04 -19.38
C TRP A 371 -5.83 8.55 -19.71
N THR A 372 -4.85 7.78 -19.23
CA THR A 372 -4.96 6.33 -19.10
C THR A 372 -5.56 6.01 -17.73
N ASP A 373 -6.71 5.34 -17.70
CA ASP A 373 -7.33 4.88 -16.46
C ASP A 373 -6.75 3.52 -16.05
N VAL A 374 -6.20 3.44 -14.84
CA VAL A 374 -5.67 2.25 -14.20
C VAL A 374 -6.54 1.93 -12.97
N THR A 375 -7.14 0.75 -12.93
CA THR A 375 -7.88 0.30 -11.75
C THR A 375 -6.91 -0.22 -10.69
N LEU A 376 -6.85 0.48 -9.55
CA LEU A 376 -6.15 0.01 -8.36
C LEU A 376 -7.08 -0.81 -7.49
N PHE A 377 -6.53 -1.74 -6.71
CA PHE A 377 -7.28 -2.58 -5.79
C PHE A 377 -6.54 -2.82 -4.47
N TYR A 378 -7.27 -3.06 -3.40
CA TYR A 378 -6.69 -3.42 -2.11
C TYR A 378 -6.19 -4.89 -2.14
N PRO A 379 -4.89 -5.17 -1.94
CA PRO A 379 -4.31 -6.49 -2.24
C PRO A 379 -4.44 -7.53 -1.12
N GLY A 380 -4.92 -7.15 0.06
CA GLY A 380 -4.96 -8.00 1.25
C GLY A 380 -3.59 -8.51 1.71
N GLN A 381 -3.50 -9.68 2.33
CA GLN A 381 -2.24 -10.31 2.81
C GLN A 381 -1.78 -11.48 1.92
N VAL A 382 -1.63 -11.23 0.61
CA VAL A 382 -1.18 -12.25 -0.33
C VAL A 382 0.32 -12.15 -0.55
N THR A 383 1.06 -13.17 -0.13
CA THR A 383 2.52 -13.21 -0.24
C THR A 383 2.98 -14.07 -1.43
N TRP A 384 4.16 -13.77 -1.97
CA TRP A 384 4.79 -14.54 -3.02
C TRP A 384 5.02 -16.01 -2.64
N PRO A 385 5.48 -16.35 -1.41
CA PRO A 385 5.51 -17.74 -0.94
C PRO A 385 4.14 -18.42 -0.94
N PHE A 386 3.07 -17.72 -0.54
CA PHE A 386 1.72 -18.28 -0.58
C PHE A 386 1.28 -18.60 -2.02
N LEU A 387 1.50 -17.66 -2.95
CA LEU A 387 1.16 -17.83 -4.37
C LEU A 387 1.84 -19.03 -5.03
N ASN A 388 3.07 -19.35 -4.60
CA ASN A 388 3.85 -20.50 -5.07
C ASN A 388 3.64 -21.78 -4.24
N SER A 389 2.74 -21.75 -3.25
CA SER A 389 2.46 -22.90 -2.38
C SER A 389 1.25 -23.70 -2.85
N ARG A 390 1.17 -24.98 -2.43
CA ARG A 390 -0.03 -25.81 -2.66
C ARG A 390 -1.30 -25.28 -2.00
N ALA A 391 -1.20 -24.30 -1.11
CA ALA A 391 -2.36 -23.67 -0.50
C ALA A 391 -3.07 -22.71 -1.46
N HIS A 392 -2.36 -22.20 -2.47
CA HIS A 392 -2.93 -21.39 -3.54
C HIS A 392 -3.42 -22.29 -4.67
N ALA A 393 -4.72 -22.23 -4.99
CA ALA A 393 -5.32 -23.06 -6.03
C ALA A 393 -4.75 -22.81 -7.44
N GLY A 394 -4.18 -21.63 -7.68
CA GLY A 394 -3.55 -21.25 -8.96
C GLY A 394 -2.05 -21.49 -9.03
N ALA A 395 -1.43 -22.18 -8.06
CA ALA A 395 0.03 -22.33 -7.99
C ALA A 395 0.66 -22.98 -9.24
N GLU A 396 -0.04 -23.93 -9.89
CA GLU A 396 0.41 -24.53 -11.16
C GLU A 396 0.53 -23.49 -12.28
N TYR A 397 -0.40 -22.53 -12.35
CA TYR A 397 -0.33 -21.45 -13.33
C TYR A 397 0.79 -20.44 -13.03
N ILE A 398 1.14 -20.25 -11.75
CA ILE A 398 2.31 -19.45 -11.37
C ILE A 398 3.58 -20.12 -11.89
N ASP A 399 3.70 -21.43 -11.70
CA ASP A 399 4.84 -22.25 -12.16
C ASP A 399 4.96 -22.28 -13.69
N GLU A 400 3.82 -22.23 -14.40
CA GLU A 400 3.75 -22.09 -15.87
C GLU A 400 4.04 -20.67 -16.38
N GLY A 401 4.18 -19.68 -15.49
CA GLY A 401 4.42 -18.29 -15.87
C GLY A 401 3.21 -17.61 -16.50
N VAL A 402 1.99 -17.98 -16.11
CA VAL A 402 0.76 -17.35 -16.61
C VAL A 402 0.56 -16.00 -15.92
N PRO A 403 0.49 -14.87 -16.67
CA PRO A 403 0.28 -13.55 -16.07
C PRO A 403 -1.00 -13.48 -15.23
N VAL A 404 -0.94 -12.76 -14.10
CA VAL A 404 -2.07 -12.64 -13.17
C VAL A 404 -3.33 -12.09 -13.86
N ALA A 405 -3.14 -11.11 -14.75
CA ALA A 405 -4.22 -10.45 -15.49
C ALA A 405 -4.98 -11.39 -16.44
N PHE A 406 -4.39 -12.53 -16.81
CA PHE A 406 -5.05 -13.51 -17.67
C PHE A 406 -6.19 -14.24 -16.96
N ARG A 407 -6.10 -14.41 -15.63
CA ARG A 407 -7.08 -15.17 -14.85
C ARG A 407 -7.92 -14.30 -13.93
N HIS A 408 -7.45 -13.11 -13.60
CA HIS A 408 -8.04 -12.31 -12.52
C HIS A 408 -8.24 -10.85 -12.92
N THR A 409 -9.36 -10.29 -12.48
CA THR A 409 -9.59 -8.83 -12.48
C THR A 409 -9.17 -8.22 -11.15
N PRO A 410 -8.91 -6.90 -11.08
CA PRO A 410 -8.64 -6.18 -9.83
C PRO A 410 -9.68 -6.44 -8.73
N GLU A 411 -10.97 -6.52 -9.07
CA GLU A 411 -12.05 -6.77 -8.10
C GLU A 411 -11.96 -8.19 -7.52
N GLN A 412 -11.65 -9.18 -8.36
CA GLN A 412 -11.45 -10.56 -7.91
C GLN A 412 -10.24 -10.66 -6.98
N LEU A 413 -9.13 -10.02 -7.35
CA LEU A 413 -7.91 -10.01 -6.54
C LEU A 413 -8.13 -9.33 -5.19
N SER A 414 -8.93 -8.26 -5.14
CA SER A 414 -9.24 -7.62 -3.87
C SER A 414 -10.05 -8.54 -2.95
N ASN A 415 -11.10 -9.17 -3.48
CA ASN A 415 -11.92 -10.10 -2.71
C ASN A 415 -11.10 -11.31 -2.22
N TYR A 416 -10.30 -11.93 -3.09
CA TYR A 416 -9.43 -13.04 -2.71
C TYR A 416 -8.35 -12.63 -1.73
N GLY A 417 -7.78 -11.43 -1.88
CA GLY A 417 -6.80 -10.87 -0.95
C GLY A 417 -7.37 -10.73 0.46
N ILE A 418 -8.60 -10.22 0.57
CA ILE A 418 -9.33 -10.13 1.85
C ILE A 418 -9.63 -11.53 2.39
N GLU A 419 -10.12 -12.46 1.57
CA GLU A 419 -10.41 -13.84 2.00
C GLU A 419 -9.16 -14.58 2.53
N VAL A 420 -7.98 -14.32 1.97
CA VAL A 420 -6.71 -14.90 2.42
C VAL A 420 -6.40 -14.51 3.88
N GLU A 421 -6.77 -13.30 4.31
CA GLU A 421 -6.60 -12.83 5.70
C GLU A 421 -7.40 -13.66 6.71
N PHE A 422 -8.50 -14.28 6.27
CA PHE A 422 -9.39 -15.11 7.09
C PHE A 422 -9.42 -16.57 6.65
N MET A 423 -8.43 -17.01 5.86
CA MET A 423 -8.45 -18.33 5.23
C MET A 423 -8.65 -19.46 6.25
N SER A 424 -8.07 -19.33 7.45
CA SER A 424 -8.17 -20.35 8.50
C SER A 424 -9.59 -20.45 9.08
N GLU A 425 -10.22 -19.30 9.29
CA GLU A 425 -11.55 -19.11 9.85
C GLU A 425 -12.61 -19.56 8.85
N ILE A 426 -12.44 -19.18 7.57
CA ILE A 426 -13.27 -19.60 6.45
C ILE A 426 -13.24 -21.14 6.33
N LYS A 427 -12.05 -21.75 6.32
CA LYS A 427 -11.90 -23.21 6.26
C LYS A 427 -12.56 -23.91 7.44
N ARG A 428 -12.39 -23.38 8.66
CA ARG A 428 -13.04 -23.91 9.86
C ARG A 428 -14.56 -23.82 9.77
N GLN A 429 -15.11 -22.68 9.36
CA GLN A 429 -16.56 -22.51 9.22
C GLN A 429 -17.12 -23.44 8.14
N TRP A 430 -16.42 -23.61 7.02
CA TRP A 430 -16.82 -24.53 5.97
C TRP A 430 -16.87 -25.98 6.48
N LEU A 431 -15.85 -26.41 7.22
CA LEU A 431 -15.83 -27.75 7.83
C LEU A 431 -17.00 -27.94 8.81
N LEU A 432 -17.26 -26.98 9.68
CA LEU A 432 -18.37 -27.03 10.63
C LEU A 432 -19.73 -27.10 9.90
N THR A 433 -19.89 -26.33 8.82
CA THR A 433 -21.10 -26.33 8.00
C THR A 433 -21.28 -27.69 7.33
N MET A 434 -20.23 -28.25 6.73
CA MET A 434 -20.29 -29.59 6.14
C MET A 434 -20.68 -30.65 7.17
N LEU A 435 -20.05 -30.64 8.35
CA LEU A 435 -20.37 -31.56 9.44
C LEU A 435 -21.82 -31.41 9.91
N ALA A 436 -22.29 -30.16 10.07
CA ALA A 436 -23.68 -29.88 10.42
C ALA A 436 -24.65 -30.42 9.36
N GLY A 437 -24.36 -30.22 8.07
CA GLY A 437 -25.14 -30.77 6.97
C GLY A 437 -25.19 -32.30 6.97
N VAL A 438 -24.05 -32.97 7.19
CA VAL A 438 -23.97 -34.43 7.31
C VAL A 438 -24.79 -34.94 8.50
N VAL A 439 -24.67 -34.29 9.67
CA VAL A 439 -25.46 -34.64 10.86
C VAL A 439 -26.95 -34.42 10.64
N LEU A 440 -27.34 -33.33 9.96
CA LEU A 440 -28.73 -33.02 9.64
C LEU A 440 -29.34 -34.08 8.72
N ILE A 441 -28.62 -34.47 7.65
CA ILE A 441 -29.04 -35.53 6.72
C ILE A 441 -29.15 -36.87 7.44
N ALA A 442 -28.16 -37.24 8.25
CA ALA A 442 -28.17 -38.49 9.01
C ALA A 442 -29.34 -38.52 10.02
N GLY A 443 -29.56 -37.42 10.74
CA GLY A 443 -30.66 -37.27 11.69
C GLY A 443 -32.03 -37.39 11.01
N PHE A 444 -32.20 -36.76 9.85
CA PHE A 444 -33.42 -36.92 9.04
C PHE A 444 -33.60 -38.36 8.55
N GLY A 445 -32.54 -39.01 8.07
CA GLY A 445 -32.58 -40.42 7.67
C GLY A 445 -33.00 -41.36 8.80
N VAL A 446 -32.49 -41.16 10.02
CA VAL A 446 -32.91 -41.91 11.22
C VAL A 446 -34.38 -41.65 11.56
N ALA A 447 -34.82 -40.38 11.54
CA ALA A 447 -36.20 -40.01 11.83
C ALA A 447 -37.18 -40.61 10.81
N LEU A 448 -36.84 -40.54 9.52
CA LEU A 448 -37.61 -41.11 8.42
C LEU A 448 -37.70 -42.64 8.55
N ASN A 449 -36.57 -43.31 8.79
CA ASN A 449 -36.55 -44.77 8.96
C ASN A 449 -37.39 -45.22 10.17
N ARG A 450 -37.32 -44.51 11.30
CA ARG A 450 -38.17 -44.76 12.48
C ARG A 450 -39.66 -44.53 12.18
N ALA A 451 -40.01 -43.50 11.42
CA ALA A 451 -41.39 -43.27 11.01
C ALA A 451 -41.92 -44.41 10.13
N VAL A 452 -41.17 -44.81 9.10
CA VAL A 452 -41.56 -45.88 8.15
C VAL A 452 -41.66 -47.26 8.84
N SER A 453 -40.70 -47.59 9.71
CA SER A 453 -40.75 -48.85 10.48
C SER A 453 -41.92 -48.90 11.45
N SER A 454 -42.28 -47.77 12.07
CA SER A 454 -43.44 -47.71 12.98
C SER A 454 -44.79 -47.88 12.28
N THR A 455 -44.89 -47.58 10.98
CA THR A 455 -46.08 -47.83 10.15
C THR A 455 -46.20 -49.25 9.62
N LYS A 456 -45.10 -50.02 9.58
CA LYS A 456 -45.11 -51.43 9.14
C LYS A 456 -45.53 -52.42 10.25
N GLY A 457 -45.58 -51.96 11.50
CA GLY A 457 -45.96 -52.76 12.67
C GLY A 457 -47.31 -52.37 13.30
N ALA A 458 -48.22 -51.74 12.52
CA ALA A 458 -49.55 -51.34 12.94
C ALA A 458 -50.62 -52.04 12.09
#